data_AF-A0A959CC37-F1
#
_entry.id   AF-A0A959CC37-F1
#
_cell.length_a   1.000
_cell.length_b   1.000
_cell.length_c   1.000
_cell.angle_alpha   90.00
_cell.angle_beta   90.00
_cell.angle_gamma   90.00
#
_symmetry.space_group_name_H-M   'P 1'
#
loop_
_entity.id
_entity.type
_entity.pdbx_description
1 polymer ?
#
loop_
_entity_poly.entity_id
_entity_poly.type
_entity_poly.pdbx_seq_one_letter_code
_entity_poly.pdbx_strand_id
1 'polypeptide(L)'
;MKKLLFLPLLAILAMSAYAPTSYNVDVNSSTVVWTGYKVTGKHTGTVKIKNGNLSWDNGQLTGGSFEIDMNSITCTDQEGEWAQKLVGHLKSEDFFGVEKYPTSKFVITKAIPQ
;
A
#
# COMPACT_ATOMS: atom_id res chain seq x y z
N MET A 1 -59.90 -12.38 -35.95
CA MET A 1 -58.83 -13.36 -35.64
C MET A 1 -57.58 -12.59 -35.28
N LYS A 2 -57.11 -12.71 -34.04
CA LYS A 2 -55.86 -12.11 -33.55
C LYS A 2 -54.70 -12.68 -34.36
N LYS A 3 -53.86 -11.86 -35.00
CA LYS A 3 -52.53 -12.28 -35.43
C LYS A 3 -51.52 -11.33 -34.79
N LEU A 4 -50.67 -11.96 -33.98
CA LEU A 4 -49.71 -11.39 -33.05
C LEU A 4 -48.70 -10.46 -33.74
N LEU A 5 -48.40 -9.38 -33.02
CA LEU A 5 -47.23 -8.52 -33.19
C LEU A 5 -45.94 -9.34 -33.07
N PHE A 6 -44.98 -9.15 -33.99
CA PHE A 6 -43.58 -9.53 -33.78
C PHE A 6 -42.74 -8.25 -33.74
N LEU A 7 -42.43 -7.78 -32.52
CA LEU A 7 -41.46 -6.71 -32.28
C LEU A 7 -40.05 -7.24 -32.63
N PRO A 8 -39.23 -6.53 -33.42
CA PRO A 8 -37.80 -6.83 -33.49
C PRO A 8 -37.12 -6.04 -32.35
N LEU A 9 -37.16 -6.54 -31.12
CA LEU A 9 -36.47 -5.85 -30.03
C LEU A 9 -36.15 -6.77 -28.85
N LEU A 10 -35.12 -7.61 -28.98
CA LEU A 10 -34.32 -8.02 -27.81
C LEU A 10 -33.02 -8.72 -28.22
N ALA A 11 -32.11 -7.99 -28.87
CA ALA A 11 -30.69 -8.31 -28.81
C ALA A 11 -29.99 -7.21 -28.00
N ILE A 12 -30.37 -7.08 -26.72
CA ILE A 12 -29.55 -6.34 -25.77
C ILE A 12 -28.37 -7.26 -25.47
N LEU A 13 -27.31 -7.03 -26.23
CA LEU A 13 -25.99 -7.60 -26.06
C LEU A 13 -25.59 -7.47 -24.58
N ALA A 14 -25.33 -8.59 -23.91
CA ALA A 14 -24.76 -8.58 -22.57
C ALA A 14 -23.33 -8.03 -22.65
N MET A 15 -23.19 -6.70 -22.66
CA MET A 15 -21.92 -6.05 -22.39
C MET A 15 -21.65 -6.20 -20.90
N SER A 16 -20.85 -7.18 -20.53
CA SER A 16 -20.22 -7.21 -19.21
C SER A 16 -19.42 -5.91 -19.05
N ALA A 17 -19.85 -5.06 -18.12
CA ALA A 17 -19.10 -3.85 -17.79
C ALA A 17 -17.72 -4.26 -17.29
N TYR A 18 -16.69 -3.95 -18.07
CA TYR A 18 -15.31 -4.09 -17.63
C TYR A 18 -15.03 -3.02 -16.59
N ALA A 19 -14.67 -3.44 -15.38
CA ALA A 19 -14.28 -2.55 -14.31
C ALA A 19 -12.95 -3.02 -13.73
N PRO A 20 -11.96 -2.12 -13.57
CA PRO A 20 -10.75 -2.42 -12.83
C PRO A 20 -11.11 -2.90 -11.41
N THR A 21 -10.43 -3.94 -10.96
CA THR A 21 -10.63 -4.50 -9.62
C THR A 21 -9.71 -3.79 -8.64
N SER A 22 -10.18 -3.59 -7.42
CA SER A 22 -9.41 -2.94 -6.36
C SER A 22 -9.31 -3.88 -5.15
N TYR A 23 -8.10 -4.08 -4.64
CA TYR A 23 -7.82 -4.92 -3.49
C TYR A 23 -7.25 -4.08 -2.35
N ASN A 24 -7.82 -4.25 -1.15
CA ASN A 24 -7.27 -3.66 0.05
C ASN A 24 -6.11 -4.52 0.56
N VAL A 25 -5.06 -3.84 1.02
CA VAL A 25 -3.92 -4.49 1.66
C VAL A 25 -4.37 -5.02 3.02
N ASP A 26 -4.07 -6.28 3.29
CA ASP A 26 -4.19 -6.83 4.64
C ASP A 26 -3.04 -6.31 5.50
N VAL A 27 -3.32 -5.27 6.27
CA VAL A 27 -2.35 -4.57 7.12
C VAL A 27 -1.83 -5.43 8.28
N ASN A 28 -2.51 -6.52 8.63
CA ASN A 28 -2.07 -7.41 9.71
C ASN A 28 -1.07 -8.46 9.22
N SER A 29 -1.18 -8.87 7.95
CA SER A 29 -0.24 -9.80 7.33
C SER A 29 0.89 -9.12 6.54
N SER A 30 0.85 -7.79 6.43
CA SER A 30 1.83 -6.99 5.68
C SER A 30 2.68 -6.12 6.60
N THR A 31 3.96 -5.94 6.28
CA THR A 31 4.88 -5.09 7.06
C THR A 31 5.94 -4.49 6.14
N VAL A 32 6.34 -3.24 6.40
CA VAL A 32 7.51 -2.63 5.76
C VAL A 32 8.73 -2.91 6.62
N VAL A 33 9.77 -3.49 6.01
CA VAL A 33 11.08 -3.70 6.64
C VAL A 33 12.05 -2.63 6.14
N TRP A 34 12.80 -2.02 7.05
CA TRP A 34 13.85 -1.06 6.71
C TRP A 34 15.23 -1.61 7.09
N THR A 35 16.25 -1.15 6.36
CA THR A 35 17.67 -1.37 6.68
C THR A 35 18.42 -0.06 6.49
N GLY A 36 19.11 0.40 7.55
CA GLY A 36 19.94 1.60 7.52
C GLY A 36 21.41 1.24 7.72
N TYR A 37 22.31 1.87 6.97
CA TYR A 37 23.75 1.58 7.01
C TYR A 37 24.55 2.73 7.61
N LYS A 38 25.65 2.39 8.29
CA LYS A 38 26.70 3.30 8.77
C LYS A 38 28.07 2.73 8.38
N VAL A 39 29.12 3.54 8.45
CA VAL A 39 30.49 3.09 8.10
C VAL A 39 30.90 1.82 8.86
N THR A 40 30.42 1.66 10.09
CA THR A 40 30.76 0.55 10.98
C THR A 40 29.70 -0.56 11.07
N GLY A 41 28.63 -0.52 10.27
CA GLY A 41 27.60 -1.56 10.32
C GLY A 41 26.24 -1.17 9.75
N LYS A 42 25.19 -1.82 10.22
CA LYS A 42 23.81 -1.55 9.82
C LYS A 42 22.84 -1.79 10.98
N HIS A 43 21.63 -1.27 10.83
CA HIS A 43 20.48 -1.55 11.69
C HIS A 43 19.27 -1.91 10.82
N THR A 44 18.33 -2.65 11.40
CA THR A 44 17.11 -3.11 10.75
C THR A 44 15.91 -2.88 11.66
N GLY A 45 14.74 -2.79 11.04
CA GLY A 45 13.51 -2.63 11.79
C GLY A 45 12.28 -2.66 10.91
N THR A 46 11.14 -2.32 11.50
CA THR A 46 9.85 -2.35 10.81
C THR A 46 9.08 -1.05 10.98
N VAL A 47 8.16 -0.82 10.03
CA VAL A 47 7.11 0.20 10.10
C VAL A 47 5.80 -0.43 9.61
N LYS A 48 4.70 -0.15 10.31
CA LYS A 48 3.38 -0.68 9.96
C LYS A 48 2.76 0.07 8.79
N ILE A 49 2.05 -0.68 7.95
CA ILE A 49 1.15 -0.11 6.95
C ILE A 49 -0.14 0.28 7.67
N LYS A 50 -0.54 1.54 7.55
CA LYS A 50 -1.79 2.07 8.11
C LYS A 50 -2.99 1.68 7.25
N ASN A 51 -2.85 1.81 5.94
CA ASN A 51 -3.81 1.34 4.94
C ASN A 51 -3.11 1.20 3.59
N GLY A 52 -3.74 0.48 2.66
CA GLY A 52 -3.28 0.43 1.30
C GLY A 52 -4.34 -0.12 0.37
N ASN A 53 -4.24 0.26 -0.89
CA ASN A 53 -5.11 -0.20 -1.96
C ASN A 53 -4.28 -0.44 -3.21
N LEU A 54 -4.62 -1.47 -3.95
CA LEU A 54 -3.95 -1.85 -5.18
C LEU A 54 -5.00 -2.05 -6.28
N SER A 55 -4.72 -1.56 -7.47
CA SER A 55 -5.62 -1.57 -8.61
C SER A 55 -5.14 -2.57 -9.66
N TRP A 56 -6.05 -3.41 -10.13
CA TRP A 56 -5.82 -4.41 -11.16
C TRP A 56 -6.73 -4.19 -12.36
N ASP A 57 -6.16 -4.38 -13.54
CA ASP A 57 -6.84 -4.27 -14.83
C ASP A 57 -6.38 -5.45 -15.69
N ASN A 58 -7.32 -6.27 -16.19
CA ASN A 58 -7.01 -7.46 -17.01
C ASN A 58 -5.99 -8.42 -16.35
N GLY A 59 -6.10 -8.59 -15.03
CA GLY A 59 -5.19 -9.44 -14.25
C GLY A 59 -3.79 -8.84 -14.03
N GLN A 60 -3.55 -7.60 -14.46
CA GLN A 60 -2.29 -6.88 -14.27
C GLN A 60 -2.45 -5.79 -13.22
N LEU A 61 -1.44 -5.64 -12.36
CA LEU A 61 -1.35 -4.50 -11.46
C LEU A 61 -1.18 -3.23 -12.30
N THR A 62 -2.03 -2.23 -12.07
CA THR A 62 -1.97 -0.94 -12.77
C THR A 62 -1.62 0.23 -11.88
N GLY A 63 -1.86 0.10 -10.57
CA GLY A 63 -1.58 1.17 -9.63
C GLY A 63 -1.91 0.80 -8.20
N GLY A 64 -1.91 1.81 -7.33
CA GLY A 64 -2.22 1.66 -5.92
C GLY A 64 -1.43 2.61 -5.04
N SER A 65 -1.70 2.57 -3.75
CA SER A 65 -0.94 3.32 -2.76
C SER A 65 -0.93 2.65 -1.41
N PHE A 66 0.08 2.98 -0.62
CA PHE A 66 0.21 2.58 0.77
C PHE A 66 0.40 3.84 1.62
N GLU A 67 -0.34 3.93 2.71
CA GLU A 67 -0.09 4.89 3.78
C GLU A 67 0.61 4.16 4.92
N ILE A 68 1.75 4.67 5.34
CA ILE A 68 2.62 4.08 6.36
C ILE A 68 2.48 4.90 7.64
N ASP A 69 2.28 4.23 8.79
CA ASP A 69 2.23 4.89 10.09
C ASP A 69 3.64 5.07 10.66
N MET A 70 4.18 6.28 10.57
CA MET A 70 5.55 6.55 11.01
C MET A 70 5.70 6.54 12.53
N ASN A 71 4.60 6.62 13.31
CA ASN A 71 4.67 6.44 14.76
C ASN A 71 5.03 5.00 15.14
N SER A 72 4.76 4.05 14.25
CA SER A 72 5.00 2.63 14.46
C SER A 72 6.43 2.18 14.13
N ILE A 73 7.33 3.08 13.74
CA ILE A 73 8.72 2.71 13.44
C ILE A 73 9.41 2.10 14.66
N THR A 74 10.04 0.95 14.46
CA THR A 74 10.78 0.18 15.47
C THR A 74 12.12 -0.29 14.93
N CYS A 75 13.07 -0.59 15.82
CA CYS A 75 14.32 -1.28 15.54
C CYS A 75 14.19 -2.73 16.01
N THR A 76 14.60 -3.71 15.19
CA THR A 76 14.42 -5.14 15.46
C THR A 76 15.72 -5.89 15.72
N ASP A 77 16.88 -5.28 15.47
CA ASP A 77 18.19 -5.92 15.68
C ASP A 77 18.97 -5.36 16.88
N GLN A 78 18.29 -4.57 17.71
CA GLN A 78 18.85 -4.00 18.93
C GLN A 78 17.75 -3.88 19.99
N GLU A 79 18.15 -3.95 21.26
CA GLU A 79 17.23 -3.88 22.40
C GLU A 79 17.62 -2.76 23.38
N GLY A 80 16.74 -2.49 24.34
CA GLY A 80 16.98 -1.59 25.45
C GLY A 80 17.19 -0.12 25.05
N GLU A 81 17.98 0.60 25.86
CA GLU A 81 18.21 2.04 25.74
C GLU A 81 18.76 2.44 24.35
N TRP A 82 19.62 1.61 23.75
CA TRP A 82 20.21 1.91 22.45
C TRP A 82 19.17 1.85 21.32
N ALA A 83 18.26 0.88 21.36
CA ALA A 83 17.15 0.81 20.41
C ALA A 83 16.21 2.01 20.57
N GLN A 84 15.92 2.41 21.81
CA GLN A 84 15.11 3.58 22.12
C GLN A 84 15.76 4.88 21.62
N LYS A 85 17.08 5.06 21.81
CA LYS A 85 17.82 6.22 21.29
C LYS A 85 17.78 6.28 19.77
N LEU A 86 17.98 5.15 19.08
CA LEU A 86 17.92 5.09 17.62
C LEU A 86 16.52 5.46 17.12
N VAL A 87 15.47 4.78 17.61
CA VAL A 87 14.09 5.05 17.21
C VAL A 87 13.66 6.47 17.57
N GLY A 88 14.09 7.00 18.72
CA GLY A 88 13.85 8.37 19.12
C GLY A 88 14.48 9.38 18.15
N HIS A 89 15.73 9.16 17.76
CA HIS A 89 16.40 10.00 16.76
C HIS A 89 15.74 9.90 15.38
N LEU A 90 15.31 8.72 14.94
CA LEU A 90 14.59 8.57 13.67
C LEU A 90 13.26 9.35 13.68
N LYS A 91 12.61 9.46 14.84
CA LYS A 91 11.34 10.18 15.00
C LYS A 91 11.49 11.70 15.14
N SER A 92 12.68 12.20 15.50
CA SER A 92 12.89 13.62 15.78
C SER A 92 12.81 14.50 14.53
N GLU A 93 12.72 15.81 14.74
CA GLU A 93 12.70 16.82 13.66
C GLU A 93 13.96 16.81 12.79
N ASP A 94 15.09 16.34 13.32
CA ASP A 94 16.35 16.20 12.58
C ASP A 94 16.32 15.07 11.54
N PHE A 95 15.28 14.21 11.58
CA PHE A 95 15.11 13.11 10.63
C PHE A 95 13.71 13.08 10.01
N PHE A 96 12.83 12.16 10.43
CA PHE A 96 11.49 12.05 9.83
C PHE A 96 10.48 13.08 10.36
N GLY A 97 10.76 13.72 11.49
CA GLY A 97 9.86 14.71 12.10
C GLY A 97 8.45 14.15 12.33
N VAL A 98 8.35 12.96 12.92
CA VAL A 98 7.13 12.14 12.94
C VAL A 98 5.96 12.83 13.64
N GLU A 99 6.22 13.72 14.59
CA GLU A 99 5.16 14.51 15.23
C GLU A 99 4.44 15.41 14.22
N LYS A 100 5.17 16.01 13.28
CA LYS A 100 4.61 16.86 12.22
C LYS A 100 4.17 16.07 10.99
N TYR A 101 4.85 14.96 10.70
CA TYR A 101 4.61 14.10 9.54
C TYR A 101 4.34 12.65 10.00
N PRO A 102 3.18 12.38 10.62
CA PRO A 102 2.89 11.08 11.23
C PRO A 102 2.72 9.94 10.22
N THR A 103 2.57 10.28 8.93
CA THR A 103 2.37 9.28 7.87
C THR A 103 3.25 9.55 6.66
N SER A 104 3.69 8.47 6.03
CA SER A 104 4.36 8.49 4.71
C SER A 104 3.46 7.82 3.68
N LYS A 105 3.55 8.24 2.41
CA LYS A 105 2.75 7.67 1.32
C LYS A 105 3.61 7.17 0.18
N PHE A 106 3.42 5.93 -0.22
CA PHE A 106 3.96 5.37 -1.47
C PHE A 106 2.84 5.24 -2.49
N VAL A 107 3.09 5.67 -3.73
CA VAL A 107 2.12 5.59 -4.84
C VAL A 107 2.77 4.85 -6.00
N ILE A 108 2.10 3.80 -6.47
CA ILE A 108 2.48 3.08 -7.67
C ILE A 108 2.00 3.89 -8.86
N THR A 109 2.93 4.54 -9.56
CA THR A 109 2.63 5.33 -10.76
C THR A 109 2.68 4.50 -12.04
N LYS A 110 3.41 3.38 -12.02
CA LYS A 110 3.50 2.41 -13.11
C LYS A 110 3.92 1.05 -12.56
N ALA A 111 3.25 0.00 -13.03
CA ALA A 111 3.65 -1.38 -12.83
C ALA A 111 3.88 -2.02 -14.20
N ILE A 112 5.03 -2.68 -14.37
CA ILE A 112 5.39 -3.35 -15.62
C ILE A 112 5.39 -4.85 -15.29
N PRO A 113 4.50 -5.64 -15.91
CA PRO A 113 4.52 -7.10 -15.78
C PRO A 113 5.91 -7.63 -16.14
N GLN A 114 6.42 -8.57 -15.33
CA GLN A 114 7.67 -9.29 -15.64
C GLN A 114 7.40 -10.42 -16.62
#